data_AF-A6GIY0-F1
#
_entry.id   AF-A6GIY0-F1
#
_cell.length_a   1.000
_cell.length_b   1.000
_cell.length_c   1.000
_cell.angle_alpha   90.00
_cell.angle_beta   90.00
_cell.angle_gamma   90.00
#
_symmetry.space_group_name_H-M   'P 1'
#
loop_
_entity.id
_entity.type
_entity.pdbx_description
1 polymer ?
#
loop_
_entity_poly.entity_id
_entity_poly.type
_entity_poly.pdbx_seq_one_letter_code
_entity_poly.pdbx_strand_id
1 'polypeptide(L)'
;MAALAQLGLSDASASRGARRARSFGLGLTVILGVASAFGSTGCQGAAGPVEELSGKQVYDRHCARCHGFDGRPTKASPGARDLTNRSYVDSLGDKKIRAAVMQGRPPMGPGQPMAMPAFGTQFSEPEYKVLIGYVRSLSNPELGPARLSASESEPGSEPKSEPGPKPE
;
A
#
# COMPACT_ATOMS: atom_id res chain seq x y z
N MET A 1 -4.22 23.32 63.36
CA MET A 1 -3.22 24.34 62.95
C MET A 1 -3.24 24.36 61.43
N ALA A 2 -4.08 25.21 60.83
CA ALA A 2 -3.73 26.56 60.32
C ALA A 2 -2.63 26.45 59.25
N ALA A 3 -2.75 26.88 57.98
CA ALA A 3 -3.47 27.98 57.32
C ALA A 3 -3.67 27.60 55.82
N LEU A 4 -4.75 27.94 55.09
CA LEU A 4 -4.99 29.21 54.35
C LEU A 4 -3.78 29.68 53.53
N ALA A 5 -3.81 30.15 52.27
CA ALA A 5 -4.85 30.45 51.28
C ALA A 5 -4.12 30.95 49.98
N GLN A 6 -4.90 31.22 48.91
CA GLN A 6 -4.68 32.20 47.82
C GLN A 6 -3.65 31.85 46.71
N LEU A 7 -4.06 31.70 45.43
CA LEU A 7 -4.50 32.69 44.40
C LEU A 7 -3.33 33.46 43.73
N GLY A 8 -3.31 33.47 42.40
CA GLY A 8 -2.50 34.38 41.57
C GLY A 8 -2.31 33.84 40.14
N LEU A 9 -3.22 34.18 39.22
CA LEU A 9 -3.00 35.12 38.09
C LEU A 9 -1.94 34.62 37.08
N SER A 10 -2.35 34.14 35.90
CA SER A 10 -2.55 34.98 34.71
C SER A 10 -1.27 35.68 34.26
N ASP A 11 -0.56 35.13 33.27
CA ASP A 11 0.21 35.96 32.36
C ASP A 11 -0.24 35.68 30.92
N ALA A 12 -0.95 36.67 30.40
CA ALA A 12 -1.39 36.75 29.05
C ALA A 12 -0.35 37.53 28.25
N SER A 13 -0.12 37.07 27.03
CA SER A 13 -0.09 37.91 25.84
C SER A 13 1.08 38.92 25.66
N ALA A 14 1.65 38.80 24.46
CA ALA A 14 2.16 39.90 23.65
C ALA A 14 3.56 40.47 23.96
N SER A 15 4.54 40.02 23.18
CA SER A 15 5.53 40.91 22.59
C SER A 15 5.82 40.43 21.17
N ARG A 16 5.43 41.16 20.12
CA ARG A 16 6.07 42.34 19.49
C ARG A 16 6.75 41.94 18.18
N GLY A 17 6.34 42.58 17.09
CA GLY A 17 7.04 42.61 15.79
C GLY A 17 6.41 41.66 14.77
N ALA A 18 5.99 42.06 13.57
CA ALA A 18 6.13 43.33 12.90
C ALA A 18 4.98 43.47 11.89
N ARG A 19 4.41 44.67 11.83
CA ARG A 19 3.50 45.11 10.79
C ARG A 19 4.23 45.08 9.44
N ARG A 20 3.68 44.37 8.45
CA ARG A 20 3.86 44.74 7.04
C ARG A 20 2.49 44.85 6.39
N ALA A 21 1.86 45.99 6.65
CA ALA A 21 0.71 46.47 5.91
C ALA A 21 1.12 46.61 4.44
N ARG A 22 0.43 45.89 3.55
CA ARG A 22 0.43 46.15 2.11
C ARG A 22 -1.02 46.41 1.71
N SER A 23 -1.38 47.68 1.69
CA SER A 23 -2.67 48.17 1.22
C SER A 23 -2.42 49.36 0.31
N PHE A 24 -2.30 49.13 -1.00
CA PHE A 24 -2.39 50.09 -2.11
C PHE A 24 -2.50 49.22 -3.38
N GLY A 25 -3.48 49.31 -4.26
CA GLY A 25 -4.63 50.20 -4.36
C GLY A 25 -5.57 49.66 -5.43
N LEU A 26 -6.82 50.06 -5.32
CA LEU A 26 -7.86 49.94 -6.35
C LEU A 26 -7.36 50.65 -7.62
N GLY A 27 -7.03 49.88 -8.67
CA GLY A 27 -6.47 50.40 -9.92
C GLY A 27 -6.99 49.63 -11.11
N LEU A 28 -8.04 50.15 -11.71
CA LEU A 28 -8.64 49.75 -12.99
C LEU A 28 -7.60 49.81 -14.11
N THR A 29 -7.11 48.67 -14.60
CA THR A 29 -6.50 48.56 -15.93
C THR A 29 -7.13 47.42 -16.70
N VAL A 30 -8.03 47.81 -17.59
CA VAL A 30 -8.48 47.05 -18.76
C VAL A 30 -7.27 46.71 -19.63
N ILE A 31 -7.00 45.43 -19.84
CA ILE A 31 -6.25 44.90 -21.00
C ILE A 31 -7.07 43.67 -21.44
N LEU A 32 -8.13 43.85 -22.21
CA LEU A 32 -8.14 43.77 -23.67
C LEU A 32 -7.35 42.56 -24.23
N GLY A 33 -8.09 41.50 -24.56
CA GLY A 33 -7.87 40.71 -25.76
C GLY A 33 -6.66 39.79 -25.80
N VAL A 34 -6.82 38.56 -25.31
CA VAL A 34 -6.19 37.40 -25.93
C VAL A 34 -7.30 36.52 -26.48
N ALA A 35 -7.64 36.76 -27.75
CA ALA A 35 -8.33 35.80 -28.59
C ALA A 35 -7.33 34.68 -28.93
N SER A 36 -7.14 33.73 -28.01
CA SER A 36 -6.51 32.46 -28.36
C SER A 36 -7.58 31.60 -29.02
N ALA A 37 -7.35 31.33 -30.30
CA ALA A 37 -8.11 30.42 -31.12
C ALA A 37 -8.57 29.20 -30.33
N PHE A 38 -9.86 28.88 -30.44
CA PHE A 38 -10.39 27.56 -30.18
C PHE A 38 -9.77 26.60 -31.20
N GLY A 39 -8.51 26.22 -30.94
CA GLY A 39 -7.89 25.06 -31.55
C GLY A 39 -8.67 23.84 -31.09
N SER A 40 -9.11 23.05 -32.05
CA SER A 40 -9.87 21.82 -31.89
C SER A 40 -9.39 21.01 -30.69
N THR A 41 -10.17 21.04 -29.61
CA THR A 41 -10.06 20.07 -28.53
C THR A 41 -10.36 18.69 -29.12
N GLY A 42 -9.30 18.02 -29.56
CA GLY A 42 -9.35 16.60 -29.84
C GLY A 42 -9.78 15.87 -28.57
N CYS A 43 -10.40 14.69 -28.73
CA CYS A 43 -10.70 13.78 -27.64
C CYS A 43 -9.43 13.49 -26.84
N GLN A 44 -9.21 14.23 -25.75
CA GLN A 44 -8.33 13.78 -24.68
C GLN A 44 -9.10 12.65 -23.99
N GLY A 45 -8.86 11.42 -24.42
CA GLY A 45 -9.15 10.27 -23.60
C GLY A 45 -8.35 10.45 -22.31
N ALA A 46 -9.01 10.88 -21.25
CA ALA A 46 -8.42 10.96 -19.93
C ALA A 46 -8.17 9.52 -19.44
N ALA A 47 -7.08 8.91 -19.93
CA ALA A 47 -6.31 8.04 -19.07
C ALA A 47 -5.79 8.95 -17.95
N GLY A 48 -6.57 9.07 -16.88
CA GLY A 48 -6.11 9.67 -15.64
C GLY A 48 -4.84 8.95 -15.14
N PRO A 49 -4.13 9.50 -14.14
CA PRO A 49 -2.99 8.83 -13.55
C PRO A 49 -3.38 7.39 -13.21
N VAL A 50 -2.69 6.43 -13.82
CA VAL A 50 -2.94 5.04 -13.50
C VAL A 50 -2.32 4.80 -12.15
N GLU A 51 -3.15 4.60 -11.13
CA GLU A 51 -2.70 4.29 -9.78
C GLU A 51 -1.89 2.99 -9.82
N GLU A 52 -0.59 3.10 -9.57
CA GLU A 52 0.33 1.97 -9.58
C GLU A 52 0.03 1.06 -8.39
N LEU A 53 -0.33 -0.19 -8.67
CA LEU A 53 -0.60 -1.16 -7.62
C LEU A 53 0.74 -1.65 -7.05
N SER A 54 1.02 -1.26 -5.80
CA SER A 54 2.25 -1.62 -5.10
C SER A 54 2.01 -2.78 -4.13
N GLY A 55 2.66 -3.93 -4.39
CA GLY A 55 2.60 -5.07 -3.47
C GLY A 55 3.15 -4.76 -2.09
N LYS A 56 4.16 -3.88 -2.00
CA LYS A 56 4.71 -3.39 -0.73
C LYS A 56 3.66 -2.65 0.09
N GLN A 57 2.90 -1.75 -0.53
CA GLN A 57 1.88 -0.99 0.20
C GLN A 57 0.76 -1.90 0.72
N VAL A 58 0.31 -2.86 -0.09
CA VAL A 58 -0.66 -3.86 0.36
C VAL A 58 -0.10 -4.66 1.54
N TYR A 59 1.13 -5.15 1.42
CA TYR A 59 1.79 -5.91 2.49
C TYR A 59 1.96 -5.10 3.78
N ASP A 60 2.42 -3.86 3.69
CA ASP A 60 2.65 -2.98 4.84
C ASP A 60 1.34 -2.73 5.61
N ARG A 61 0.23 -2.54 4.90
CA ARG A 61 -1.09 -2.29 5.52
C ARG A 61 -1.69 -3.53 6.18
N HIS A 62 -1.50 -4.71 5.59
CA HIS A 62 -2.28 -5.90 5.95
C HIS A 62 -1.46 -7.02 6.62
N CYS A 63 -0.17 -7.11 6.33
CA CYS A 63 0.67 -8.27 6.67
C CYS A 63 1.80 -7.94 7.65
N ALA A 64 2.41 -6.75 7.50
CA ALA A 64 3.63 -6.37 8.23
C ALA A 64 3.47 -6.31 9.75
N ARG A 65 2.24 -6.12 10.26
CA ARG A 65 1.97 -6.16 11.72
C ARG A 65 2.42 -7.49 12.35
N CYS A 66 2.24 -8.59 11.63
CA CYS A 66 2.58 -9.92 12.12
C CYS A 66 3.89 -10.44 11.52
N HIS A 67 4.10 -10.20 10.22
CA HIS A 67 5.26 -10.71 9.48
C HIS A 67 6.44 -9.74 9.41
N GLY A 68 6.36 -8.57 10.03
CA GLY A 68 7.40 -7.53 9.99
C GLY A 68 7.41 -6.77 8.67
N PHE A 69 7.95 -5.54 8.66
CA PHE A 69 8.10 -4.76 7.41
C PHE A 69 9.17 -5.33 6.48
N ASP A 70 10.12 -6.08 7.04
CA ASP A 70 11.21 -6.75 6.37
C ASP A 70 10.93 -8.25 6.12
N GLY A 71 9.74 -8.75 6.45
CA GLY A 71 9.39 -10.16 6.32
C GLY A 71 9.83 -11.05 7.48
N ARG A 72 10.44 -10.49 8.53
CA ARG A 72 10.81 -11.22 9.74
C ARG A 72 9.73 -11.08 10.82
N PRO A 73 9.33 -12.19 11.49
CA PRO A 73 8.25 -12.18 12.47
C PRO A 73 8.54 -11.21 13.62
N THR A 74 7.51 -10.48 14.04
CA THR A 74 7.62 -9.52 15.14
C THR A 74 7.50 -10.21 16.50
N LYS A 75 7.99 -9.57 17.57
CA LYS A 75 7.77 -10.08 18.94
C LYS A 75 6.30 -10.16 19.33
N ALA A 76 5.45 -9.31 18.74
CA ALA A 76 4.01 -9.34 18.92
C ALA A 76 3.35 -10.48 18.13
N SER A 77 4.09 -11.13 17.23
CA SER A 77 3.65 -12.29 16.46
C SER A 77 4.60 -13.48 16.55
N PRO A 78 4.80 -14.03 17.77
CA PRO A 78 5.65 -15.19 17.96
C PRO A 78 5.10 -16.37 17.16
N GLY A 79 5.96 -16.96 16.34
CA GLY A 79 5.55 -18.05 15.46
C GLY A 79 4.82 -17.64 14.19
N ALA A 80 4.85 -16.36 13.78
CA ALA A 80 4.68 -16.07 12.35
C ALA A 80 5.89 -16.63 11.58
N ARG A 81 5.67 -17.06 10.33
CA ARG A 81 6.76 -17.60 9.52
C ARG A 81 7.66 -16.50 8.98
N ASP A 82 8.97 -16.73 9.02
CA ASP A 82 9.97 -15.86 8.40
C ASP A 82 9.87 -15.95 6.87
N LEU A 83 9.41 -14.86 6.26
CA LEU A 83 9.22 -14.74 4.81
C LEU A 83 10.53 -14.38 4.10
N THR A 84 11.62 -14.14 4.82
CA THR A 84 12.96 -14.01 4.24
C THR A 84 13.62 -15.37 4.00
N ASN A 85 13.05 -16.46 4.53
CA ASN A 85 13.56 -17.80 4.31
C ASN A 85 13.25 -18.27 2.87
N ARG A 86 14.25 -18.19 2.00
CA ARG A 86 14.16 -18.54 0.58
C ARG A 86 13.66 -19.96 0.33
N SER A 87 14.23 -20.94 1.02
CA SER A 87 13.85 -22.35 0.86
C SER A 87 12.37 -22.58 1.20
N TYR A 88 11.89 -21.93 2.26
CA TYR A 88 10.47 -21.99 2.63
C TYR A 88 9.58 -21.33 1.58
N VAL A 89 9.83 -20.06 1.23
CA VAL A 89 8.96 -19.32 0.30
C VAL A 89 8.92 -19.96 -1.08
N ASP A 90 10.06 -20.45 -1.59
CA ASP A 90 10.11 -21.14 -2.88
C ASP A 90 9.37 -22.48 -2.89
N SER A 91 9.35 -23.21 -1.76
CA SER A 91 8.63 -24.49 -1.64
C SER A 91 7.10 -24.34 -1.71
N LEU A 92 6.59 -23.14 -1.44
CA LEU A 92 5.15 -22.86 -1.48
C LEU A 92 4.68 -22.72 -2.93
N GLY A 93 5.39 -21.91 -3.72
CA GLY A 93 4.90 -21.42 -5.00
C GLY A 93 3.67 -20.50 -4.86
N ASP A 94 3.36 -19.78 -5.93
CA ASP A 94 2.41 -18.67 -5.90
C ASP A 94 0.99 -19.12 -5.52
N LYS A 95 0.57 -20.30 -5.98
CA LYS A 95 -0.74 -20.87 -5.66
C LYS A 95 -0.91 -21.13 -4.16
N LYS A 96 0.11 -21.66 -3.47
CA LYS A 96 0.01 -21.92 -2.02
C LYS A 96 0.13 -20.63 -1.21
N ILE A 97 0.93 -19.66 -1.65
CA ILE A 97 0.97 -18.33 -1.02
C ILE A 97 -0.41 -17.68 -1.14
N ARG A 98 -1.01 -17.67 -2.34
CA ARG A 98 -2.37 -17.16 -2.58
C ARG A 98 -3.40 -17.87 -1.70
N ALA A 99 -3.39 -19.21 -1.68
CA ALA A 99 -4.32 -19.99 -0.87
C ALA A 99 -4.18 -19.68 0.62
N ALA A 100 -2.95 -19.54 1.14
CA ALA A 100 -2.72 -19.15 2.52
C ALA A 100 -3.33 -17.77 2.81
N VAL A 101 -3.07 -16.75 1.97
CA VAL A 101 -3.64 -15.40 2.18
C VAL A 101 -5.16 -15.42 2.09
N MET A 102 -5.72 -16.09 1.09
CA MET A 102 -7.17 -16.16 0.90
C MET A 102 -7.88 -16.90 2.04
N GLN A 103 -7.38 -18.07 2.42
CA GLN A 103 -8.05 -18.98 3.35
C GLN A 103 -7.62 -18.78 4.81
N GLY A 104 -6.56 -17.99 5.03
CA GLY A 104 -5.90 -17.92 6.32
C GLY A 104 -5.20 -19.23 6.65
N ARG A 105 -4.68 -19.32 7.87
CA ARG A 105 -4.06 -20.53 8.42
C ARG A 105 -4.44 -20.69 9.89
N PRO A 106 -4.89 -21.88 10.32
CA PRO A 106 -5.08 -22.13 11.74
C PRO A 106 -3.74 -22.18 12.48
N PRO A 107 -3.73 -22.09 13.81
CA PRO A 107 -2.55 -22.41 14.61
C PRO A 107 -2.03 -23.80 14.27
N MET A 108 -0.71 -23.95 14.12
CA MET A 108 -0.07 -25.20 13.69
C MET A 108 0.79 -25.84 14.80
N GLY A 109 0.53 -25.48 16.06
CA GLY A 109 1.18 -26.04 17.25
C GLY A 109 2.01 -25.03 18.04
N PRO A 110 2.82 -25.49 19.02
CA PRO A 110 3.51 -24.62 19.98
C PRO A 110 4.44 -23.58 19.34
N GLY A 111 5.03 -23.90 18.18
CA GLY A 111 5.91 -22.98 17.45
C GLY A 111 5.17 -22.01 16.53
N GLN A 112 3.86 -22.16 16.33
CA GLN A 112 3.00 -21.33 15.48
C GLN A 112 1.62 -21.21 16.14
N PRO A 113 1.53 -20.58 17.33
CA PRO A 113 0.34 -20.59 18.17
C PRO A 113 -0.78 -19.68 17.65
N MET A 114 -0.47 -18.79 16.71
CA MET A 114 -1.43 -17.84 16.16
C MET A 114 -1.93 -18.24 14.79
N ALA A 115 -3.21 -17.96 14.57
CA ALA A 115 -3.83 -18.08 13.26
C ALA A 115 -3.40 -16.91 12.37
N MET A 116 -3.19 -17.20 11.09
CA MET A 116 -3.19 -16.16 10.05
C MET A 116 -4.64 -15.93 9.62
N PRO A 117 -5.16 -14.69 9.65
CA PRO A 117 -6.53 -14.41 9.25
C PRO A 117 -6.75 -14.72 7.77
N ALA A 118 -7.98 -15.11 7.42
CA ALA A 118 -8.41 -15.26 6.04
C ALA A 118 -8.75 -13.88 5.46
N PHE A 119 -8.15 -13.54 4.32
CA PHE A 119 -8.46 -12.29 3.61
C PHE A 119 -9.54 -12.48 2.55
N GLY A 120 -9.87 -13.71 2.16
CA GLY A 120 -10.99 -14.02 1.25
C GLY A 120 -11.00 -13.16 -0.01
N THR A 121 -12.04 -12.33 -0.16
CA THR A 121 -12.24 -11.42 -1.30
C THR A 121 -11.83 -9.97 -1.02
N GLN A 122 -11.05 -9.72 0.05
CA GLN A 122 -10.59 -8.36 0.40
C GLN A 122 -9.59 -7.77 -0.60
N PHE A 123 -8.92 -8.62 -1.38
CA PHE A 123 -8.02 -8.21 -2.45
C PHE A 123 -8.59 -8.62 -3.80
N SER A 124 -8.50 -7.72 -4.77
CA SER A 124 -8.70 -8.02 -6.18
C SER A 124 -7.61 -8.94 -6.73
N GLU A 125 -7.84 -9.58 -7.88
CA GLU A 125 -6.83 -10.43 -8.52
C GLU A 125 -5.49 -9.71 -8.79
N PRO A 126 -5.45 -8.47 -9.32
CA PRO A 126 -4.18 -7.77 -9.49
C PRO A 126 -3.51 -7.43 -8.15
N GLU A 127 -4.26 -7.14 -7.08
CA GLU A 127 -3.70 -6.95 -5.73
C GLU A 127 -3.07 -8.24 -5.19
N TYR A 128 -3.71 -9.39 -5.38
CA TYR A 128 -3.12 -10.68 -5.05
C TYR A 128 -1.81 -10.91 -5.81
N LYS A 129 -1.78 -10.61 -7.11
CA LYS A 129 -0.57 -10.78 -7.95
C LYS A 129 0.60 -9.93 -7.44
N VAL A 130 0.39 -8.64 -7.16
CA VAL A 130 1.47 -7.77 -6.62
C VAL A 130 1.85 -8.17 -5.20
N LEU A 131 0.89 -8.57 -4.37
CA LEU A 131 1.16 -9.00 -3.00
C LEU A 131 2.05 -10.26 -2.99
N ILE A 132 1.70 -11.28 -3.79
CA ILE A 132 2.47 -12.51 -3.89
C ILE A 132 3.88 -12.21 -4.42
N GLY A 133 3.99 -11.40 -5.48
CA GLY A 133 5.28 -11.00 -6.01
C GLY A 133 6.15 -10.27 -4.98
N TYR A 134 5.55 -9.37 -4.18
CA TYR A 134 6.27 -8.70 -3.09
C TYR A 134 6.71 -9.68 -2.01
N VAL A 135 5.86 -10.61 -1.56
CA VAL A 135 6.23 -11.65 -0.59
C VAL A 135 7.42 -12.48 -1.07
N ARG A 136 7.47 -12.83 -2.37
CA ARG A 136 8.61 -13.54 -2.95
C ARG A 136 9.88 -12.70 -2.90
N SER A 137 9.77 -11.40 -3.19
CA SER A 137 10.90 -10.46 -3.19
C SER A 137 11.57 -10.31 -1.82
N LEU A 138 10.84 -10.51 -0.71
CA LEU A 138 11.40 -10.50 0.64
C LEU A 138 12.47 -11.56 0.87
N SER A 139 12.38 -12.68 0.14
CA SER A 139 13.37 -13.77 0.18
C SER A 139 14.37 -13.72 -0.98
N ASN A 140 14.06 -12.96 -2.04
CA ASN A 140 14.86 -12.87 -3.26
C ASN A 140 14.81 -11.46 -3.83
N PRO A 141 15.79 -10.61 -3.50
CA PRO A 141 15.79 -9.21 -3.91
C PRO A 141 15.90 -9.03 -5.43
N GLU A 142 16.41 -10.02 -6.17
CA GLU A 142 16.52 -9.99 -7.64
C GLU A 142 15.14 -9.92 -8.32
N LEU A 143 14.07 -10.33 -7.65
CA LEU A 143 12.71 -10.24 -8.19
C LEU A 143 12.13 -8.81 -8.13
N GLY A 144 12.73 -7.92 -7.32
CA GLY A 144 12.24 -6.57 -7.09
C GLY A 144 10.85 -6.51 -6.40
N PRO A 145 10.43 -5.34 -5.89
CA PRO A 145 9.09 -5.19 -5.36
C PRO A 145 8.08 -5.28 -6.51
N ALA A 146 7.19 -6.28 -6.49
CA ALA A 146 6.18 -6.41 -7.54
C ALA A 146 5.28 -5.16 -7.60
N ARG A 147 5.30 -4.51 -8.75
CA ARG A 147 4.42 -3.39 -9.10
C ARG A 147 3.67 -3.78 -10.37
N LEU A 148 2.37 -3.51 -10.41
CA LEU A 148 1.62 -3.56 -11.66
C LEU A 148 1.36 -2.12 -12.08
N SER A 149 2.04 -1.69 -13.13
CA SER A 149 1.69 -0.46 -13.87
C SER A 149 0.71 -0.82 -14.98
N ALA A 150 -0.14 0.12 -15.40
CA ALA A 150 -1.22 -0.05 -16.40
C ALA A 150 -0.83 -0.72 -17.72
N SER A 151 0.46 -0.78 -18.03
CA SER A 151 0.97 -1.32 -19.29
C SER A 151 1.09 -2.85 -19.30
N GLU A 152 1.02 -3.52 -18.14
CA GLU A 152 1.14 -4.99 -18.05
C GLU A 152 -0.21 -5.72 -17.90
N SER A 153 -1.33 -5.01 -18.07
CA SER A 153 -2.66 -5.60 -18.20
C SER A 153 -3.06 -5.76 -19.66
N GLU A 154 -2.21 -6.40 -20.46
CA GLU A 154 -2.69 -7.07 -21.68
C GLU A 154 -3.21 -8.47 -21.27
N PRO A 155 -4.46 -8.84 -21.63
CA PRO A 155 -5.02 -10.16 -21.36
C PRO A 155 -4.49 -11.13 -22.42
N GLY A 156 -3.56 -12.02 -22.06
CA GLY A 156 -2.98 -12.88 -23.11
C GLY A 156 -1.96 -13.90 -22.66
N SER A 157 -2.35 -14.85 -21.80
CA SER A 157 -1.83 -16.21 -21.84
C SER A 157 -2.67 -17.10 -20.95
N GLU A 158 -3.83 -17.50 -21.47
CA GLU A 158 -4.49 -18.73 -21.02
C GLU A 158 -3.45 -19.86 -21.02
N PRO A 159 -3.35 -20.68 -19.97
CA PRO A 159 -2.63 -21.94 -20.08
C PRO A 159 -3.39 -22.80 -21.09
N LYS A 160 -2.75 -23.03 -22.24
CA LYS A 160 -3.16 -23.99 -23.27
C LYS A 160 -3.66 -25.27 -22.58
N SER A 161 -4.96 -25.52 -22.70
CA SER A 161 -5.60 -26.76 -22.30
C SER A 161 -4.85 -27.93 -22.92
N GLU A 162 -4.09 -28.67 -22.12
CA GLU A 162 -3.56 -29.97 -22.52
C GLU A 162 -4.74 -30.95 -22.66
N PRO A 163 -4.85 -31.69 -23.77
CA PRO A 163 -5.77 -32.81 -23.86
C PRO A 163 -5.36 -33.88 -22.85
N GLY A 164 -6.25 -34.21 -21.92
CA GLY A 164 -6.04 -35.27 -20.94
C GLY A 164 -5.78 -36.63 -21.61
N PRO A 165 -5.05 -37.54 -20.94
CA PRO A 165 -4.77 -38.87 -21.48
C PRO A 165 -6.08 -39.64 -21.68
N LYS A 166 -6.20 -40.29 -22.85
CA LYS A 166 -7.29 -41.23 -23.14
C LYS A 166 -7.19 -42.43 -22.19
N PRO A 167 -8.30 -42.93 -21.63
CA PRO A 167 -8.29 -44.22 -20.95
C PRO A 167 -8.09 -45.35 -21.98
N GLU A 168 -7.26 -46.33 -21.63
CA GLU A 168 -7.12 -47.61 -22.33
C GLU A 168 -8.24 -48.59 -21.96
#